data_AF-A0A9C9PKQ9-F1
#
_entry.id   AF-A0A9C9PKQ9-F1
#
_cell.length_a   1.000
_cell.length_b   1.000
_cell.length_c   1.000
_cell.angle_alpha   90.00
_cell.angle_beta   90.00
_cell.angle_gamma   90.00
#
_symmetry.space_group_name_H-M   'P 1'
#
loop_
_entity.id
_entity.type
_entity.pdbx_description
1 polymer ?
#
loop_
_entity_poly.entity_id
_entity_poly.type
_entity_poly.pdbx_seq_one_letter_code
_entity_poly.pdbx_strand_id
1 'polypeptide(L)'
;MQKFFNTAGACIPEDHYMVSMAPRFECLKKLIDNKRYFILHAPRQTGKTTLMMQLMEELNQASQYITLYVNVEAAQPLRNDIEAVNELIVSEFESKAAIYLRKDWQPQEDCFKIRSMSRGISDFLSRWCLQLPKPLVLLMDEVDALIGDGLISVLRQLRNGYNQRPRAFPHAMCLIGLRDIRDYRIYSDESKRYIIGGSAFNIKDKSIRLNDFTLEQIKALYAQHTEVTAQKFTHHALQRIFDLTRGQPWLVNALGRELCFDEYAIDWKETVHKADIDTAAEILIARRDVHLDQLADKLTEPRVARIIESILVGEDTSQTETEYNLNEDQQYLIDLGLVRLGTYGLEIANPIYREIIPRELTAYQQNMLGINPQWYVKPSGRLDIDKVLAAYIKFYKQHNELVTKRKTYTEAAHHLLFMAWLQRIVNGGGRINREYAAGLGRLDLCIEFADEQFAFELKLNHKEALSEGKEQLVNYLNRLSLDQGWLVIFSRKEVTDWEAVGKQKTYSEGGKRIDVIWL
;
A
#
# COMPACT_ATOMS: atom_id res chain seq x y z
N MET A 1 17.94 -3.70 -25.98
CA MET A 1 17.46 -2.46 -25.36
C MET A 1 18.30 -2.22 -24.10
N GLN A 2 18.52 -0.99 -23.67
CA GLN A 2 19.25 -0.74 -22.41
C GLN A 2 18.30 -0.99 -21.24
N LYS A 3 18.81 -1.54 -20.12
CA LYS A 3 17.99 -1.81 -18.95
C LYS A 3 17.36 -0.55 -18.36
N PHE A 4 16.18 -0.66 -17.75
CA PHE A 4 15.47 0.46 -17.14
C PHE A 4 14.75 0.09 -15.83
N PHE A 5 14.27 1.09 -15.07
CA PHE A 5 13.46 0.87 -13.88
C PHE A 5 12.03 0.50 -14.27
N ASN A 6 11.54 -0.64 -13.81
CA ASN A 6 10.21 -1.12 -14.19
C ASN A 6 9.15 -0.85 -13.12
N THR A 7 7.99 -0.35 -13.56
CA THR A 7 6.84 -0.03 -12.70
C THR A 7 5.57 -0.76 -13.12
N ALA A 8 5.62 -1.60 -14.17
CA ALA A 8 4.47 -2.32 -14.69
C ALA A 8 4.79 -3.80 -14.98
N GLY A 9 3.92 -4.70 -14.54
CA GLY A 9 4.11 -6.14 -14.73
C GLY A 9 5.31 -6.72 -13.98
N ALA A 10 5.68 -7.95 -14.33
CA ALA A 10 6.83 -8.64 -13.76
C ALA A 10 8.16 -8.06 -14.29
N CYS A 11 9.23 -8.12 -13.50
CA CYS A 11 10.53 -7.70 -13.98
C CYS A 11 11.22 -8.83 -14.77
N ILE A 12 11.77 -8.47 -15.93
CA ILE A 12 12.54 -9.36 -16.79
C ILE A 12 14.03 -9.03 -16.56
N PRO A 13 14.88 -10.00 -16.17
CA PRO A 13 16.28 -9.75 -15.86
C PRO A 13 17.08 -9.07 -16.97
N GLU A 14 16.76 -9.36 -18.23
CA GLU A 14 17.43 -8.83 -19.41
C GLU A 14 17.08 -7.35 -19.65
N ASP A 15 15.86 -6.93 -19.32
CA ASP A 15 15.32 -5.61 -19.64
C ASP A 15 15.29 -4.65 -18.45
N HIS A 16 15.29 -5.15 -17.21
CA HIS A 16 15.03 -4.34 -16.03
C HIS A 16 16.13 -4.40 -14.98
N TYR A 17 16.30 -3.31 -14.23
CA TYR A 17 17.09 -3.31 -13.00
C TYR A 17 16.37 -4.08 -11.89
N MET A 18 17.09 -4.90 -11.13
CA MET A 18 16.49 -5.80 -10.15
C MET A 18 17.31 -5.95 -8.87
N VAL A 19 16.64 -5.97 -7.72
CA VAL A 19 17.28 -6.32 -6.45
C VAL A 19 17.51 -7.84 -6.42
N SER A 20 18.70 -8.26 -5.97
CA SER A 20 19.01 -9.69 -5.83
C SER A 20 18.07 -10.38 -4.83
N MET A 21 17.50 -11.50 -5.28
CA MET A 21 16.57 -12.31 -4.50
C MET A 21 17.22 -13.55 -3.87
N ALA A 22 18.53 -13.76 -4.07
CA ALA A 22 19.22 -14.99 -3.68
C ALA A 22 19.02 -15.41 -2.20
N PRO A 23 19.10 -14.52 -1.19
CA PRO A 23 18.85 -14.91 0.20
C PRO A 23 17.41 -15.38 0.45
N ARG A 24 16.45 -14.85 -0.32
CA ARG A 24 15.03 -15.23 -0.25
C ARG A 24 14.83 -16.60 -0.89
N PHE A 25 15.48 -16.87 -2.01
CA PHE A 25 15.43 -18.17 -2.69
C PHE A 25 15.92 -19.31 -1.81
N GLU A 26 16.98 -19.13 -1.02
CA GLU A 26 17.42 -20.18 -0.10
C GLU A 26 16.34 -20.58 0.91
N CYS A 27 15.60 -19.61 1.45
CA CYS A 27 14.51 -19.88 2.39
C CYS A 27 13.35 -20.63 1.70
N LEU A 28 12.97 -20.21 0.49
CA LEU A 28 11.89 -20.84 -0.27
C LEU A 28 12.28 -22.26 -0.70
N LYS A 29 13.52 -22.43 -1.19
CA LYS A 29 14.07 -23.72 -1.58
C LYS A 29 14.10 -24.70 -0.41
N LYS A 30 14.52 -24.27 0.78
CA LYS A 30 14.45 -25.10 1.99
C LYS A 30 13.04 -25.61 2.29
N LEU A 31 12.00 -24.81 2.06
CA LEU A 31 10.61 -25.26 2.25
C LEU A 31 10.19 -26.26 1.17
N ILE A 32 10.60 -26.03 -0.07
CA ILE A 32 10.35 -26.93 -1.20
C ILE A 32 11.03 -28.28 -0.97
N ASP A 33 12.31 -28.29 -0.62
CA ASP A 33 13.10 -29.49 -0.33
C ASP A 33 12.46 -30.32 0.80
N ASN A 34 11.88 -29.64 1.79
CA ASN A 34 11.16 -30.25 2.91
C ASN A 34 9.71 -30.63 2.60
N LYS A 35 9.30 -30.63 1.31
CA LYS A 35 7.93 -30.97 0.87
C LYS A 35 6.87 -30.14 1.59
N ARG A 36 7.10 -28.84 1.79
CA ARG A 36 6.14 -27.99 2.50
C ARG A 36 5.13 -27.37 1.54
N TYR A 37 3.90 -27.24 2.02
CA TYR A 37 2.91 -26.35 1.44
C TYR A 37 2.93 -25.06 2.26
N PHE A 38 3.16 -23.93 1.62
CA PHE A 38 3.38 -22.66 2.30
C PHE A 38 2.72 -21.51 1.55
N ILE A 39 2.62 -20.37 2.22
CA ILE A 39 1.99 -19.17 1.68
C ILE A 39 3.04 -18.07 1.58
N LEU A 40 3.07 -17.40 0.43
CA LEU A 40 3.80 -16.16 0.24
C LEU A 40 2.78 -15.03 0.13
N HIS A 41 2.75 -14.13 1.11
CA HIS A 41 1.92 -12.93 1.02
C HIS A 41 2.77 -11.69 0.90
N ALA A 42 2.24 -10.68 0.21
CA ALA A 42 2.83 -9.35 0.20
C ALA A 42 1.83 -8.33 -0.35
N PRO A 43 1.99 -7.04 0.01
CA PRO A 43 1.26 -5.95 -0.64
C PRO A 43 1.34 -6.01 -2.18
N ARG A 44 0.41 -5.31 -2.84
CA ARG A 44 0.47 -5.13 -4.30
C ARG A 44 1.80 -4.51 -4.71
N GLN A 45 2.29 -4.91 -5.87
CA GLN A 45 3.50 -4.37 -6.51
C GLN A 45 4.81 -4.45 -5.70
N THR A 46 4.92 -5.45 -4.85
CA THR A 46 6.16 -5.78 -4.11
C THR A 46 7.11 -6.70 -4.88
N GLY A 47 6.77 -7.07 -6.12
CA GLY A 47 7.57 -7.97 -6.95
C GLY A 47 7.31 -9.46 -6.71
N LYS A 48 6.14 -9.85 -6.20
CA LYS A 48 5.75 -11.26 -5.98
C LYS A 48 5.90 -12.10 -7.25
N THR A 49 5.23 -11.70 -8.33
CA THR A 49 5.24 -12.42 -9.62
C THR A 49 6.65 -12.53 -10.17
N THR A 50 7.42 -11.44 -10.14
CA THR A 50 8.85 -11.42 -10.50
C THR A 50 9.65 -12.48 -9.72
N LEU A 51 9.49 -12.53 -8.39
CA LEU A 51 10.18 -13.49 -7.54
C LEU A 51 9.81 -14.93 -7.92
N MET A 52 8.54 -15.19 -8.22
CA MET A 52 8.04 -16.54 -8.51
C MET A 52 8.47 -17.03 -9.89
N MET A 53 8.49 -16.16 -10.90
CA MET A 53 8.99 -16.51 -12.24
C MET A 53 10.48 -16.85 -12.19
N GLN A 54 11.29 -16.05 -11.49
CA GLN A 54 12.72 -16.34 -11.30
C GLN A 54 12.94 -17.65 -10.52
N LEU A 55 12.18 -17.88 -9.44
CA LEU A 55 12.27 -19.11 -8.67
C LEU A 55 11.92 -20.34 -9.53
N MET A 56 10.88 -20.24 -10.37
CA MET A 56 10.51 -21.31 -11.30
C MET A 56 11.66 -21.62 -12.26
N GLU A 57 12.27 -20.60 -12.84
CA GLU A 57 13.38 -20.76 -13.76
C GLU A 57 14.59 -21.43 -13.09
N GLU A 58 15.02 -20.93 -11.93
CA GLU A 58 16.15 -21.51 -11.18
C GLU A 58 15.92 -22.98 -10.81
N LEU A 59 14.71 -23.34 -10.34
CA LEU A 59 14.39 -24.71 -9.96
C LEU A 59 14.35 -25.65 -11.17
N ASN A 60 13.84 -25.17 -12.31
CA ASN A 60 13.81 -25.94 -13.55
C ASN A 60 15.22 -26.13 -14.15
N GLN A 61 16.11 -25.15 -14.01
CA GLN A 61 17.52 -25.27 -14.40
C GLN A 61 18.28 -26.26 -13.50
N ALA A 62 18.04 -26.24 -12.18
CA ALA A 62 18.67 -27.14 -11.21
C ALA A 62 18.29 -28.62 -11.39
N SER A 63 17.32 -28.94 -12.26
CA SER A 63 16.95 -30.29 -12.67
C SER A 63 16.47 -31.25 -11.57
N GLN A 64 16.20 -30.75 -10.36
CA GLN A 64 15.67 -31.55 -9.24
C GLN A 64 14.14 -31.66 -9.26
N TYR A 65 13.48 -30.63 -9.77
CA TYR A 65 12.03 -30.45 -9.77
C TYR A 65 11.51 -30.10 -11.17
N ILE A 66 10.22 -30.31 -11.38
CA ILE A 66 9.47 -29.65 -12.44
C ILE A 66 8.63 -28.59 -11.75
N THR A 67 8.84 -27.33 -12.07
CA THR A 67 8.20 -26.20 -11.39
C THR A 67 7.31 -25.46 -12.36
N LEU A 68 6.06 -25.22 -11.98
CA LEU A 68 5.11 -24.42 -12.75
C LEU A 68 4.60 -23.24 -11.93
N TYR A 69 4.68 -22.05 -12.50
CA TYR A 69 3.98 -20.85 -12.05
C TYR A 69 2.65 -20.69 -12.80
N VAL A 70 1.56 -20.49 -12.06
CA VAL A 70 0.21 -20.24 -12.60
C VAL A 70 -0.46 -19.12 -11.82
N ASN A 71 -1.10 -18.19 -12.53
CA ASN A 71 -1.97 -17.18 -11.95
C ASN A 71 -3.43 -17.65 -12.11
N VAL A 72 -4.21 -17.64 -11.02
CA VAL A 72 -5.61 -18.12 -10.99
C VAL A 72 -6.66 -17.00 -10.92
N GLU A 73 -6.25 -15.73 -11.05
CA GLU A 73 -7.12 -14.55 -10.99
C GLU A 73 -8.27 -14.61 -12.00
N ALA A 74 -8.05 -15.22 -13.17
CA ALA A 74 -9.05 -15.37 -14.22
C ALA A 74 -10.35 -16.05 -13.74
N ALA A 75 -10.28 -16.89 -12.70
CA ALA A 75 -11.44 -17.57 -12.11
C ALA A 75 -12.24 -16.74 -11.10
N GLN A 76 -11.78 -15.53 -10.74
CA GLN A 76 -12.49 -14.64 -9.82
C GLN A 76 -13.97 -14.38 -10.20
N PRO A 77 -14.33 -14.09 -11.47
CA PRO A 77 -15.71 -13.76 -11.83
C PRO A 77 -16.70 -14.90 -11.63
N LEU A 78 -16.23 -16.15 -11.60
CA LEU A 78 -17.06 -17.35 -11.51
C LEU A 78 -17.59 -17.61 -10.09
N ARG A 79 -16.93 -17.02 -9.08
CA ARG A 79 -17.35 -17.01 -7.66
C ARG A 79 -17.70 -18.41 -7.12
N ASN A 80 -19.00 -18.73 -7.09
CA ASN A 80 -19.56 -19.92 -6.46
C ASN A 80 -19.83 -21.05 -7.45
N ASP A 81 -19.60 -20.85 -8.75
CA ASP A 81 -19.66 -21.92 -9.73
C ASP A 81 -18.40 -22.78 -9.65
N ILE A 82 -18.45 -23.79 -8.78
CA ILE A 82 -17.31 -24.67 -8.47
C ILE A 82 -16.79 -25.39 -9.73
N GLU A 83 -17.69 -25.84 -10.61
CA GLU A 83 -17.30 -26.60 -11.79
C GLU A 83 -16.60 -25.70 -12.81
N ALA A 84 -17.14 -24.51 -13.07
CA ALA A 84 -16.51 -23.53 -13.95
C ALA A 84 -15.17 -23.03 -13.38
N VAL A 85 -15.07 -22.79 -12.07
CA VAL A 85 -13.80 -22.41 -11.41
C VAL A 85 -12.74 -23.48 -11.63
N ASN A 86 -13.10 -24.75 -11.42
CA ASN A 86 -12.18 -25.87 -11.60
C ASN A 86 -11.77 -26.05 -13.08
N GLU A 87 -12.71 -25.87 -14.02
CA GLU A 87 -12.43 -25.93 -15.46
C GLU A 87 -11.42 -24.86 -15.88
N LEU A 88 -11.63 -23.62 -15.46
CA LEU A 88 -10.75 -22.52 -15.83
C LEU A 88 -9.36 -22.67 -15.19
N ILE A 89 -9.27 -23.10 -13.94
CA ILE A 89 -7.97 -23.34 -13.30
C ILE A 89 -7.20 -24.49 -13.97
N VAL A 90 -7.89 -25.56 -14.39
CA VAL A 90 -7.27 -26.66 -15.15
C VAL A 90 -6.77 -26.17 -16.51
N SER A 91 -7.55 -25.35 -17.21
CA SER A 91 -7.13 -24.69 -18.45
C SER A 91 -5.89 -23.80 -18.27
N GLU A 92 -5.81 -23.05 -17.16
CA GLU A 92 -4.62 -22.27 -16.83
C GLU A 92 -3.40 -23.16 -16.57
N PHE A 93 -3.55 -24.31 -15.89
CA PHE A 93 -2.43 -25.26 -15.74
C PHE A 93 -1.90 -25.75 -17.08
N GLU A 94 -2.80 -26.14 -18.00
CA GLU A 94 -2.43 -26.56 -19.35
C GLU A 94 -1.72 -25.44 -20.11
N SER A 95 -2.31 -24.24 -20.14
CA SER A 95 -1.78 -23.07 -20.84
C SER A 95 -0.38 -22.70 -20.36
N LYS A 96 -0.17 -22.60 -19.04
CA LYS A 96 1.15 -22.25 -18.49
C LYS A 96 2.15 -23.38 -18.65
N ALA A 97 1.73 -24.64 -18.56
CA ALA A 97 2.61 -25.77 -18.84
C ALA A 97 3.10 -25.75 -20.29
N ALA A 98 2.23 -25.39 -21.25
CA ALA A 98 2.61 -25.26 -22.65
C ALA A 98 3.65 -24.15 -22.89
N ILE A 99 3.57 -23.06 -22.12
CA ILE A 99 4.47 -21.91 -22.24
C ILE A 99 5.82 -22.17 -21.55
N TYR A 100 5.81 -22.69 -20.32
CA TYR A 100 7.00 -22.72 -19.46
C TYR A 100 7.68 -24.08 -19.37
N LEU A 101 6.97 -25.17 -19.67
CA LEU A 101 7.51 -26.52 -19.52
C LEU A 101 7.85 -27.14 -20.87
N ARG A 102 8.85 -28.02 -20.85
CA ARG A 102 9.16 -28.87 -21.98
C ARG A 102 7.98 -29.77 -22.33
N LYS A 103 7.85 -30.13 -23.60
CA LYS A 103 6.74 -30.96 -24.12
C LYS A 103 6.58 -32.30 -23.39
N ASP A 104 7.68 -32.90 -22.93
CA ASP A 104 7.68 -34.15 -22.17
C ASP A 104 7.16 -34.02 -20.72
N TRP A 105 7.03 -32.79 -20.20
CA TRP A 105 6.52 -32.51 -18.86
C TRP A 105 5.10 -31.93 -18.88
N GLN A 106 4.54 -31.68 -20.06
CA GLN A 106 3.18 -31.16 -20.21
C GLN A 106 2.13 -32.23 -19.88
N PRO A 107 0.95 -31.85 -19.39
CA PRO A 107 -0.13 -32.79 -19.10
C PRO A 107 -0.60 -33.46 -20.41
N GLN A 108 -0.73 -34.79 -20.40
CA GLN A 108 -1.27 -35.55 -21.54
C GLN A 108 -2.81 -35.57 -21.51
N GLU A 109 -3.45 -35.95 -22.63
CA GLU A 109 -4.92 -36.04 -22.75
C GLU A 109 -5.59 -36.82 -21.60
N ASP A 110 -4.94 -37.88 -21.09
CA ASP A 110 -5.44 -38.67 -19.97
C ASP A 110 -5.60 -37.87 -18.65
N CYS A 111 -4.84 -36.78 -18.47
CA CYS A 111 -4.98 -35.89 -17.32
C CYS A 111 -6.35 -35.19 -17.32
N PHE A 112 -6.92 -34.93 -18.49
CA PHE A 112 -8.17 -34.19 -18.67
C PHE A 112 -9.42 -35.08 -18.64
N LYS A 113 -9.27 -36.41 -18.57
CA LYS A 113 -10.39 -37.37 -18.46
C LYS A 113 -11.03 -37.37 -17.05
N ILE A 114 -11.46 -36.22 -16.57
CA ILE A 114 -12.01 -35.96 -15.23
C ILE A 114 -13.45 -36.46 -15.16
N ARG A 115 -13.82 -37.20 -14.10
CA ARG A 115 -15.19 -37.76 -13.98
C ARG A 115 -16.21 -36.74 -13.49
N SER A 116 -15.78 -35.77 -12.68
CA SER A 116 -16.63 -34.68 -12.21
C SER A 116 -15.78 -33.44 -11.99
N MET A 117 -16.21 -32.33 -12.56
CA MET A 117 -15.51 -31.06 -12.42
C MET A 117 -15.59 -30.50 -11.02
N SER A 118 -16.50 -30.98 -10.15
CA SER A 118 -16.46 -30.70 -8.70
C SER A 118 -15.13 -31.06 -8.01
N ARG A 119 -14.36 -32.01 -8.57
CA ARG A 119 -13.01 -32.41 -8.09
C ARG A 119 -11.91 -32.22 -9.14
N GLY A 120 -12.17 -31.36 -10.12
CA GLY A 120 -11.34 -31.26 -11.33
C GLY A 120 -9.86 -31.02 -11.05
N ILE A 121 -9.54 -30.10 -10.13
CA ILE A 121 -8.15 -29.77 -9.79
C ILE A 121 -7.45 -30.97 -9.15
N SER A 122 -8.09 -31.63 -8.19
CA SER A 122 -7.48 -32.79 -7.51
C SER A 122 -7.22 -33.92 -8.49
N ASP A 123 -8.21 -34.29 -9.31
CA ASP A 123 -8.11 -35.41 -10.24
C ASP A 123 -7.06 -35.12 -11.33
N PHE A 124 -7.03 -33.89 -11.86
CA PHE A 124 -6.05 -33.44 -12.84
C PHE A 124 -4.61 -33.50 -12.29
N LEU A 125 -4.36 -32.84 -11.15
CA LEU A 125 -3.03 -32.78 -10.56
C LEU A 125 -2.51 -34.17 -10.20
N SER A 126 -3.36 -35.05 -9.69
CA SER A 126 -2.96 -36.42 -9.34
C SER A 126 -2.51 -37.22 -10.55
N ARG A 127 -3.25 -37.15 -11.66
CA ARG A 127 -2.88 -37.85 -12.90
C ARG A 127 -1.63 -37.28 -13.52
N TRP A 128 -1.52 -35.96 -13.54
CA TRP A 128 -0.34 -35.32 -14.10
C TRP A 128 0.92 -35.68 -13.31
N CYS A 129 0.89 -35.59 -11.97
CA CYS A 129 2.03 -35.98 -11.13
C CYS A 129 2.46 -37.43 -11.33
N LEU A 130 1.53 -38.36 -11.59
CA LEU A 130 1.84 -39.77 -11.86
C LEU A 130 2.57 -39.99 -13.19
N GLN A 131 2.42 -39.08 -14.15
CA GLN A 131 3.07 -39.14 -15.46
C GLN A 131 4.44 -38.46 -15.46
N LEU A 132 4.72 -37.59 -14.49
CA LEU A 132 5.95 -36.81 -14.47
C LEU A 132 7.16 -37.63 -14.03
N PRO A 133 8.32 -37.46 -14.69
CA PRO A 133 9.55 -38.16 -14.33
C PRO A 133 10.20 -37.61 -13.05
N LYS A 134 9.78 -36.43 -12.60
CA LYS A 134 10.32 -35.71 -11.43
C LYS A 134 9.18 -35.10 -10.62
N PRO A 135 9.41 -34.80 -9.32
CA PRO A 135 8.38 -34.21 -8.48
C PRO A 135 7.96 -32.81 -8.96
N LEU A 136 6.65 -32.56 -9.01
CA LEU A 136 6.07 -31.27 -9.40
C LEU A 136 6.09 -30.28 -8.22
N VAL A 137 6.52 -29.05 -8.44
CA VAL A 137 6.39 -27.91 -7.53
C VAL A 137 5.44 -26.90 -8.17
N LEU A 138 4.43 -26.47 -7.44
CA LEU A 138 3.40 -25.55 -7.97
C LEU A 138 3.45 -24.20 -7.25
N LEU A 139 3.57 -23.12 -8.02
CA LEU A 139 3.49 -21.74 -7.53
C LEU A 139 2.18 -21.14 -8.05
N MET A 140 1.17 -21.03 -7.19
CA MET A 140 -0.17 -20.52 -7.54
C MET A 140 -0.33 -19.08 -7.07
N ASP A 141 -0.44 -18.13 -8.01
CA ASP A 141 -0.53 -16.69 -7.78
C ASP A 141 -1.96 -16.17 -7.82
N GLU A 142 -2.20 -15.07 -7.10
CA GLU A 142 -3.51 -14.43 -6.93
C GLU A 142 -4.60 -15.41 -6.46
N VAL A 143 -4.25 -16.37 -5.60
CA VAL A 143 -5.22 -17.32 -5.02
C VAL A 143 -6.31 -16.60 -4.24
N ASP A 144 -5.99 -15.41 -3.74
CA ASP A 144 -6.90 -14.54 -3.01
C ASP A 144 -7.83 -13.71 -3.86
N ALA A 145 -7.67 -13.73 -5.19
CA ALA A 145 -8.68 -13.22 -6.10
C ALA A 145 -9.94 -14.08 -6.08
N LEU A 146 -9.81 -15.38 -5.80
CA LEU A 146 -10.95 -16.29 -5.67
C LEU A 146 -11.76 -15.95 -4.41
N ILE A 147 -13.09 -16.09 -4.50
CA ILE A 147 -14.01 -15.78 -3.41
C ILE A 147 -15.08 -16.87 -3.26
N GLY A 148 -15.74 -16.88 -2.10
CA GLY A 148 -16.89 -17.73 -1.84
C GLY A 148 -16.59 -19.24 -1.91
N ASP A 149 -17.55 -19.99 -2.43
CA ASP A 149 -17.49 -21.46 -2.50
C ASP A 149 -16.42 -21.95 -3.49
N GLY A 150 -16.06 -21.16 -4.51
CA GLY A 150 -14.95 -21.45 -5.42
C GLY A 150 -13.60 -21.54 -4.70
N LEU A 151 -13.23 -20.52 -3.91
CA LEU A 151 -12.00 -20.54 -3.10
C LEU A 151 -11.99 -21.72 -2.12
N ILE A 152 -13.11 -21.96 -1.43
CA ILE A 152 -13.24 -23.07 -0.47
C ILE A 152 -13.01 -24.41 -1.17
N SER A 153 -13.61 -24.60 -2.36
CA SER A 153 -13.46 -25.83 -3.13
C SER A 153 -12.00 -26.07 -3.53
N VAL A 154 -11.32 -25.06 -4.07
CA VAL A 154 -9.90 -25.15 -4.46
C VAL A 154 -9.05 -25.55 -3.26
N LEU A 155 -9.16 -24.85 -2.12
CA LEU A 155 -8.36 -25.15 -0.92
C LEU A 155 -8.61 -26.56 -0.38
N ARG A 156 -9.86 -27.02 -0.35
CA ARG A 156 -10.21 -28.37 0.11
C ARG A 156 -9.67 -29.46 -0.81
N GLN A 157 -9.72 -29.25 -2.13
CA GLN A 157 -9.16 -30.18 -3.11
C GLN A 157 -7.64 -30.31 -2.93
N LEU A 158 -6.94 -29.17 -2.82
CA LEU A 158 -5.50 -29.16 -2.53
C LEU A 158 -5.16 -29.85 -1.20
N ARG A 159 -5.99 -29.66 -0.18
CA ARG A 159 -5.84 -30.33 1.12
C ARG A 159 -5.98 -31.85 1.00
N ASN A 160 -6.97 -32.32 0.25
CA ASN A 160 -7.26 -33.74 0.10
C ASN A 160 -6.10 -34.50 -0.56
N GLY A 161 -5.49 -33.90 -1.60
CA GLY A 161 -4.34 -34.51 -2.30
C GLY A 161 -3.04 -34.56 -1.48
N TYR A 162 -2.94 -33.83 -0.37
CA TYR A 162 -1.69 -33.67 0.40
C TYR A 162 -1.05 -34.99 0.88
N ASN A 163 -1.86 -36.00 1.21
CA ASN A 163 -1.35 -37.29 1.68
C ASN A 163 -0.80 -38.18 0.55
N GLN A 164 -0.97 -37.79 -0.71
CA GLN A 164 -0.55 -38.55 -1.89
C GLN A 164 0.82 -38.10 -2.44
N ARG A 165 1.44 -37.11 -1.79
CA ARG A 165 2.71 -36.52 -2.19
C ARG A 165 3.90 -37.42 -1.86
N PRO A 166 5.01 -37.35 -2.62
CA PRO A 166 5.18 -36.55 -3.84
C PRO A 166 4.76 -37.30 -5.12
N ARG A 167 4.24 -38.54 -5.01
CA ARG A 167 4.07 -39.45 -6.15
C ARG A 167 2.83 -39.14 -6.99
N ALA A 168 1.71 -38.83 -6.35
CA ALA A 168 0.42 -38.63 -7.01
C ALA A 168 -0.21 -37.27 -6.65
N PHE A 169 0.60 -36.32 -6.20
CA PHE A 169 0.22 -34.92 -5.96
C PHE A 169 1.49 -34.05 -5.82
N PRO A 170 1.44 -32.73 -6.03
CA PRO A 170 2.63 -31.87 -6.05
C PRO A 170 3.52 -32.02 -4.82
N HIS A 171 4.82 -32.12 -5.02
CA HIS A 171 5.84 -32.25 -3.98
C HIS A 171 5.76 -31.13 -2.94
N ALA A 172 5.72 -29.90 -3.44
CA ALA A 172 5.60 -28.67 -2.67
C ALA A 172 4.68 -27.70 -3.41
N MET A 173 4.10 -26.77 -2.66
CA MET A 173 3.17 -25.77 -3.20
C MET A 173 3.35 -24.44 -2.49
N CYS A 174 3.42 -23.37 -3.27
CA CYS A 174 3.37 -22.00 -2.78
C CYS A 174 2.05 -21.38 -3.24
N LEU A 175 1.18 -21.01 -2.28
CA LEU A 175 0.03 -20.17 -2.58
C LEU A 175 0.44 -18.71 -2.35
N ILE A 176 0.21 -17.86 -3.35
CA ILE A 176 0.63 -16.46 -3.34
C ILE A 176 -0.61 -15.57 -3.37
N GLY A 177 -0.56 -14.48 -2.60
CA GLY A 177 -1.63 -13.50 -2.55
C GLY A 177 -1.27 -12.25 -1.74
N LEU A 178 -2.26 -11.43 -1.43
CA LEU A 178 -2.07 -10.19 -0.66
C LEU A 178 -1.87 -10.45 0.84
N ARG A 179 -2.53 -11.46 1.39
CA ARG A 179 -2.58 -11.74 2.84
C ARG A 179 -2.54 -13.23 3.12
N ASP A 180 -2.37 -13.61 4.37
CA ASP A 180 -2.39 -15.02 4.76
C ASP A 180 -3.79 -15.63 4.59
N ILE A 181 -3.91 -16.73 3.84
CA ILE A 181 -5.17 -17.48 3.65
C ILE A 181 -5.86 -17.84 4.98
N ARG A 182 -5.11 -17.93 6.08
CA ARG A 182 -5.65 -18.15 7.43
C ARG A 182 -6.59 -17.05 7.91
N ASP A 183 -6.34 -15.81 7.49
CA ASP A 183 -7.07 -14.62 7.93
C ASP A 183 -8.31 -14.37 7.05
N TYR A 184 -8.65 -15.29 6.15
CA TYR A 184 -9.81 -15.14 5.29
C TYR A 184 -11.05 -15.64 6.01
N ARG A 185 -12.02 -14.75 6.19
CA ARG A 185 -13.40 -15.11 6.51
C ARG A 185 -14.17 -15.25 5.21
N ILE A 186 -14.31 -16.49 4.74
CA ILE A 186 -14.94 -16.79 3.46
C ILE A 186 -16.41 -17.09 3.71
N TYR A 187 -17.32 -16.28 3.18
CA TYR A 187 -18.74 -16.59 3.24
C TYR A 187 -19.04 -17.71 2.22
N SER A 188 -19.65 -18.79 2.70
CA SER A 188 -20.09 -19.90 1.86
C SER A 188 -21.60 -19.79 1.67
N ASP A 189 -22.05 -19.71 0.42
CA ASP A 189 -23.47 -19.63 0.09
C ASP A 189 -24.13 -20.98 0.33
N GLU A 190 -23.42 -22.08 0.01
CA GLU A 190 -23.88 -23.45 0.26
C GLU A 190 -24.14 -23.71 1.76
N SER A 191 -23.20 -23.33 2.62
CA SER A 191 -23.32 -23.57 4.07
C SER A 191 -23.94 -22.42 4.87
N LYS A 192 -24.31 -21.32 4.20
CA LYS A 192 -24.90 -20.10 4.76
C LYS A 192 -24.16 -19.57 6.00
N ARG A 193 -22.83 -19.69 6.02
CA ARG A 193 -21.99 -19.27 7.13
C ARG A 193 -20.58 -18.89 6.68
N TYR A 194 -19.88 -18.18 7.55
CA TYR A 194 -18.46 -17.90 7.36
C TYR A 194 -17.61 -19.13 7.70
N ILE A 195 -16.66 -19.44 6.83
CA ILE A 195 -15.62 -20.46 7.01
C ILE A 195 -14.28 -19.74 7.11
N ILE A 196 -13.50 -20.08 8.14
CA ILE A 196 -12.15 -19.55 8.32
C ILE A 196 -11.22 -20.28 7.35
N GLY A 197 -10.47 -19.55 6.52
CA GLY A 197 -9.60 -20.12 5.49
C GLY A 197 -8.53 -21.07 6.05
N GLY A 198 -8.07 -20.84 7.29
CA GLY A 198 -7.18 -21.77 7.99
C GLY A 198 -7.77 -23.17 8.21
N SER A 199 -9.09 -23.30 8.35
CA SER A 199 -9.77 -24.60 8.43
C SER A 199 -9.81 -25.31 7.07
N ALA A 200 -9.97 -24.54 5.99
CA ALA A 200 -9.98 -25.07 4.62
C ALA A 200 -8.59 -25.57 4.18
N PHE A 201 -7.50 -25.04 4.74
CA PHE A 201 -6.13 -25.35 4.34
C PHE A 201 -5.16 -25.61 5.53
N ASN A 202 -5.55 -26.47 6.48
CA ASN A 202 -4.76 -26.78 7.69
C ASN A 202 -3.57 -27.74 7.47
N ILE A 203 -2.96 -27.71 6.28
CA ILE A 203 -1.77 -28.50 5.91
C ILE A 203 -0.55 -27.61 5.66
N LYS A 204 -0.72 -26.31 5.90
CA LYS A 204 0.27 -25.27 5.72
C LYS A 204 1.34 -25.32 6.81
N ASP A 205 2.59 -25.12 6.42
CA ASP A 205 3.74 -25.04 7.32
C ASP A 205 4.08 -23.61 7.75
N LYS A 206 4.28 -22.70 6.79
CA LYS A 206 4.76 -21.33 7.05
C LYS A 206 4.06 -20.29 6.17
N SER A 207 3.91 -19.07 6.71
CA SER A 207 3.61 -17.86 5.93
C SER A 207 4.86 -17.02 5.83
N ILE A 208 5.15 -16.52 4.64
CA ILE A 208 6.31 -15.70 4.35
C ILE A 208 5.80 -14.37 3.83
N ARG A 209 6.25 -13.28 4.45
CA ARG A 209 6.01 -11.94 3.96
C ARG A 209 7.17 -11.48 3.09
N LEU A 210 6.86 -10.98 1.90
CA LEU A 210 7.85 -10.33 1.06
C LEU A 210 8.02 -8.89 1.56
N ASN A 211 9.19 -8.61 2.13
CA ASN A 211 9.48 -7.31 2.72
C ASN A 211 9.90 -6.29 1.67
N ASP A 212 9.70 -5.02 2.00
CA ASP A 212 10.21 -3.86 1.26
C ASP A 212 11.76 -3.88 1.18
N PHE A 213 12.31 -3.08 0.26
CA PHE A 213 13.75 -2.97 0.07
C PHE A 213 14.45 -2.27 1.23
N THR A 214 15.58 -2.80 1.64
CA THR A 214 16.49 -2.08 2.54
C THR A 214 17.20 -0.96 1.79
N LEU A 215 17.76 0.01 2.52
CA LEU A 215 18.59 1.06 1.93
C LEU A 215 19.75 0.47 1.09
N GLU A 216 20.38 -0.61 1.56
CA GLU A 216 21.46 -1.28 0.81
C GLU A 216 20.95 -1.92 -0.48
N GLN A 217 19.75 -2.49 -0.48
CA GLN A 217 19.12 -3.01 -1.69
C GLN A 217 18.77 -1.91 -2.69
N ILE A 218 18.32 -0.75 -2.22
CA ILE A 218 18.09 0.44 -3.08
C ILE A 218 19.41 0.92 -3.68
N LYS A 219 20.47 1.04 -2.87
CA LYS A 219 21.81 1.41 -3.37
C LYS A 219 22.28 0.46 -4.46
N ALA A 220 22.15 -0.85 -4.24
CA ALA A 220 22.53 -1.87 -5.22
C ALA A 220 21.66 -1.81 -6.51
N LEU A 221 20.38 -1.49 -6.38
CA LEU A 221 19.48 -1.32 -7.53
C LEU A 221 19.89 -0.12 -8.39
N TYR A 222 20.13 1.04 -7.78
CA TYR A 222 20.54 2.27 -8.48
C TYR A 222 21.99 2.22 -8.99
N ALA A 223 22.84 1.43 -8.35
CA ALA A 223 24.19 1.15 -8.83
C ALA A 223 24.18 0.47 -10.21
N GLN A 224 23.21 -0.42 -10.49
CA GLN A 224 23.08 -1.03 -11.81
C GLN A 224 22.80 0.01 -12.90
N HIS A 225 22.02 1.05 -12.61
CA HIS A 225 21.84 2.16 -13.54
C HIS A 225 23.16 2.92 -13.74
N THR A 226 23.82 3.28 -12.63
CA THR A 226 25.10 4.01 -12.63
C THR A 226 26.17 3.28 -13.44
N GLU A 227 26.26 1.95 -13.34
CA GLU A 227 27.24 1.13 -14.07
C GLU A 227 27.04 1.19 -15.59
N VAL A 228 25.80 1.34 -16.06
CA VAL A 228 25.47 1.32 -17.48
C VAL A 228 25.47 2.73 -18.09
N THR A 229 25.05 3.76 -17.34
CA THR A 229 24.89 5.14 -17.84
C THR A 229 25.98 6.11 -17.38
N ALA A 230 26.77 5.73 -16.38
CA ALA A 230 27.67 6.61 -15.62
C ALA A 230 26.97 7.74 -14.84
N GLN A 231 25.62 7.81 -14.83
CA GLN A 231 24.87 8.78 -14.04
C GLN A 231 25.03 8.48 -12.54
N LYS A 232 25.48 9.48 -11.78
CA LYS A 232 25.77 9.32 -10.35
C LYS A 232 24.60 9.76 -9.48
N PHE A 233 24.42 9.08 -8.36
CA PHE A 233 23.50 9.47 -7.30
C PHE A 233 24.30 9.80 -6.05
N THR A 234 24.02 10.94 -5.43
CA THR A 234 24.63 11.26 -4.13
C THR A 234 24.10 10.35 -3.01
N HIS A 235 24.88 10.21 -1.94
CA HIS A 235 24.43 9.47 -0.76
C HIS A 235 23.11 10.03 -0.18
N HIS A 236 22.97 11.35 -0.14
CA HIS A 236 21.75 12.02 0.31
C HIS A 236 20.55 11.77 -0.61
N ALA A 237 20.75 11.62 -1.93
CA ALA A 237 19.67 11.27 -2.85
C ALA A 237 19.15 9.85 -2.58
N LEU A 238 20.04 8.86 -2.45
CA LEU A 238 19.66 7.47 -2.15
C LEU A 238 19.00 7.33 -0.78
N GLN A 239 19.50 8.06 0.23
CA GLN A 239 18.86 8.12 1.54
C GLN A 239 17.45 8.72 1.42
N ARG A 240 17.28 9.79 0.64
CA ARG A 240 15.98 10.44 0.46
C ARG A 240 14.97 9.53 -0.25
N ILE A 241 15.39 8.76 -1.24
CA ILE A 241 14.56 7.71 -1.87
C ILE A 241 14.07 6.73 -0.80
N PHE A 242 14.96 6.23 0.07
CA PHE A 242 14.55 5.32 1.14
C PHE A 242 13.60 6.00 2.14
N ASP A 243 13.87 7.23 2.54
CA ASP A 243 13.04 7.96 3.51
C ASP A 243 11.61 8.16 3.01
N LEU A 244 11.46 8.54 1.73
CA LEU A 244 10.18 8.81 1.08
C LEU A 244 9.36 7.55 0.77
N THR A 245 10.03 6.48 0.38
CA THR A 245 9.37 5.24 -0.08
C THR A 245 9.28 4.17 1.01
N ARG A 246 10.12 4.28 2.04
CA ARG A 246 10.41 3.21 3.02
C ARG A 246 10.77 1.88 2.36
N GLY A 247 11.33 1.92 1.15
CA GLY A 247 11.72 0.73 0.41
C GLY A 247 10.61 0.05 -0.38
N GLN A 248 9.41 0.63 -0.44
CA GLN A 248 8.30 0.06 -1.20
C GLN A 248 8.75 -0.11 -2.67
N PRO A 249 8.77 -1.35 -3.22
CA PRO A 249 9.47 -1.63 -4.47
C PRO A 249 8.99 -0.82 -5.69
N TRP A 250 7.68 -0.58 -5.80
CA TRP A 250 7.13 0.18 -6.91
C TRP A 250 7.53 1.65 -6.87
N LEU A 251 7.40 2.32 -5.72
CA LEU A 251 7.77 3.71 -5.49
C LEU A 251 9.27 3.91 -5.72
N VAL A 252 10.11 2.97 -5.27
CA VAL A 252 11.56 3.01 -5.52
C VAL A 252 11.86 2.98 -7.02
N ASN A 253 11.19 2.12 -7.79
CA ASN A 253 11.36 2.05 -9.24
C ASN A 253 10.72 3.24 -9.96
N ALA A 254 9.58 3.74 -9.48
CA ALA A 254 8.87 4.86 -10.08
C ALA A 254 9.67 6.15 -9.97
N LEU A 255 10.30 6.42 -8.81
CA LEU A 255 11.25 7.51 -8.68
C LEU A 255 12.44 7.34 -9.64
N GLY A 256 13.00 6.13 -9.73
CA GLY A 256 14.12 5.87 -10.65
C GLY A 256 13.75 6.10 -12.12
N ARG A 257 12.53 5.69 -12.51
CA ARG A 257 12.01 5.92 -13.85
C ARG A 257 11.80 7.41 -14.13
N GLU A 258 11.17 8.12 -13.20
CA GLU A 258 10.92 9.56 -13.32
C GLU A 258 12.22 10.35 -13.46
N LEU A 259 13.21 10.05 -12.62
CA LEU A 259 14.50 10.74 -12.60
C LEU A 259 15.36 10.50 -13.83
N CYS A 260 15.26 9.33 -14.46
CA CYS A 260 16.25 8.89 -15.45
C CYS A 260 15.69 8.69 -16.87
N PHE A 261 14.36 8.55 -17.03
CA PHE A 261 13.75 8.12 -18.29
C PHE A 261 12.49 8.89 -18.71
N ASP A 262 11.71 9.44 -17.77
CA ASP A 262 10.45 10.12 -18.11
C ASP A 262 10.68 11.61 -18.51
N GLU A 263 9.58 12.37 -18.72
CA GLU A 263 9.60 13.71 -19.33
C GLU A 263 10.54 14.72 -18.64
N TYR A 264 10.66 14.64 -17.32
CA TYR A 264 11.49 15.53 -16.50
C TYR A 264 12.81 14.88 -16.07
N ALA A 265 13.26 13.86 -16.80
CA ALA A 265 14.50 13.16 -16.50
C ALA A 265 15.72 14.09 -16.52
N ILE A 266 16.65 13.81 -15.62
CA ILE A 266 17.92 14.52 -15.50
C ILE A 266 18.91 13.92 -16.50
N ASP A 267 19.65 14.78 -17.21
CA ASP A 267 20.71 14.34 -18.11
C ASP A 267 21.67 13.40 -17.37
N TRP A 268 21.97 12.25 -17.97
CA TRP A 268 22.82 11.22 -17.36
C TRP A 268 24.25 11.70 -17.05
N LYS A 269 24.69 12.82 -17.64
CA LYS A 269 25.97 13.46 -17.30
C LYS A 269 25.94 14.20 -15.96
N GLU A 270 24.76 14.58 -15.50
CA GLU A 270 24.58 15.28 -14.24
C GLU A 270 24.47 14.30 -13.06
N THR A 271 24.80 14.80 -11.86
CA THR A 271 24.67 14.00 -10.63
C THR A 271 23.31 14.28 -10.01
N VAL A 272 22.59 13.23 -9.63
CA VAL A 272 21.29 13.35 -8.96
C VAL A 272 21.50 13.64 -7.46
N HIS A 273 20.89 14.73 -7.01
CA HIS A 273 20.93 15.25 -5.65
C HIS A 273 19.58 15.06 -4.93
N LYS A 274 19.57 15.35 -3.63
CA LYS A 274 18.36 15.24 -2.79
C LYS A 274 17.19 16.07 -3.35
N ALA A 275 17.44 17.29 -3.83
CA ALA A 275 16.40 18.18 -4.32
C ALA A 275 15.66 17.60 -5.53
N ASP A 276 16.39 16.91 -6.41
CA ASP A 276 15.84 16.22 -7.58
C ASP A 276 14.85 15.12 -7.18
N ILE A 277 15.17 14.38 -6.11
CA ILE A 277 14.27 13.36 -5.55
C ILE A 277 12.98 13.99 -5.03
N ASP A 278 13.08 15.14 -4.35
CA ASP A 278 11.93 15.86 -3.84
C ASP A 278 11.03 16.33 -5.00
N THR A 279 11.61 16.85 -6.08
CA THR A 279 10.87 17.23 -7.30
C THR A 279 10.20 16.03 -7.97
N ALA A 280 10.92 14.92 -8.17
CA ALA A 280 10.35 13.71 -8.77
C ALA A 280 9.21 13.11 -7.93
N ALA A 281 9.32 13.17 -6.60
CA ALA A 281 8.25 12.72 -5.71
C ALA A 281 6.99 13.58 -5.83
N GLU A 282 7.12 14.91 -5.95
CA GLU A 282 5.98 15.79 -6.17
C GLU A 282 5.29 15.52 -7.52
N ILE A 283 6.07 15.27 -8.58
CA ILE A 283 5.52 14.87 -9.90
C ILE A 283 4.70 13.59 -9.76
N LEU A 284 5.25 12.57 -9.09
CA LEU A 284 4.57 11.29 -8.87
C LEU A 284 3.27 11.45 -8.06
N ILE A 285 3.30 12.25 -7.00
CA ILE A 285 2.12 12.53 -6.17
C ILE A 285 1.05 13.31 -6.97
N ALA A 286 1.47 14.23 -7.84
CA ALA A 286 0.55 15.02 -8.66
C ALA A 286 -0.08 14.22 -9.80
N ARG A 287 0.68 13.30 -10.43
CA ARG A 287 0.23 12.54 -11.61
C ARG A 287 -0.88 11.52 -11.30
N ARG A 288 -1.06 11.13 -10.04
CA ARG A 288 -2.04 10.11 -9.60
C ARG A 288 -1.96 8.84 -10.47
N ASP A 289 -0.76 8.24 -10.53
CA ASP A 289 -0.55 7.02 -11.31
C ASP A 289 -1.57 5.92 -10.99
N VAL A 290 -1.93 5.10 -11.98
CA VAL A 290 -3.00 4.06 -11.94
C VAL A 290 -2.91 3.13 -10.72
N HIS A 291 -1.72 2.90 -10.16
CA HIS A 291 -1.58 2.14 -8.91
C HIS A 291 -2.25 2.81 -7.70
N LEU A 292 -2.21 4.14 -7.67
CA LEU A 292 -2.83 4.98 -6.65
C LEU A 292 -4.36 5.01 -6.82
N ASP A 293 -4.90 4.82 -8.02
CA ASP A 293 -6.35 4.66 -8.19
C ASP A 293 -6.87 3.39 -7.49
N GLN A 294 -6.10 2.29 -7.51
CA GLN A 294 -6.47 1.07 -6.77
C GLN A 294 -6.46 1.27 -5.25
N LEU A 295 -5.75 2.28 -4.75
CA LEU A 295 -5.78 2.70 -3.36
C LEU A 295 -7.14 3.26 -2.98
N ALA A 296 -7.75 4.07 -3.87
CA ALA A 296 -9.00 4.77 -3.61
C ALA A 296 -10.14 3.79 -3.27
N ASP A 297 -10.29 2.71 -4.04
CA ASP A 297 -11.28 1.68 -3.77
C ASP A 297 -11.09 1.07 -2.37
N LYS A 298 -9.85 0.79 -1.98
CA LYS A 298 -9.53 0.24 -0.65
C LYS A 298 -9.80 1.22 0.48
N LEU A 299 -9.56 2.51 0.27
CA LEU A 299 -9.87 3.55 1.24
C LEU A 299 -11.38 3.69 1.51
N THR A 300 -12.25 3.17 0.65
CA THR A 300 -13.70 3.15 0.89
C THR A 300 -14.18 1.96 1.74
N GLU A 301 -13.37 0.91 1.91
CA GLU A 301 -13.75 -0.25 2.73
C GLU A 301 -13.94 0.19 4.20
N PRO A 302 -15.09 -0.08 4.86
CA PRO A 302 -15.36 0.44 6.21
C PRO A 302 -14.28 0.11 7.24
N ARG A 303 -13.70 -1.10 7.20
CA ARG A 303 -12.60 -1.51 8.08
C ARG A 303 -11.31 -0.71 7.85
N VAL A 304 -11.02 -0.35 6.60
CA VAL A 304 -9.85 0.47 6.23
C VAL A 304 -10.11 1.90 6.63
N ALA A 305 -11.28 2.43 6.28
CA ALA A 305 -11.67 3.80 6.59
C ALA A 305 -11.58 4.09 8.09
N ARG A 306 -12.04 3.19 8.97
CA ARG A 306 -11.95 3.36 10.43
C ARG A 306 -10.52 3.58 10.91
N ILE A 307 -9.57 2.73 10.48
CA ILE A 307 -8.19 2.81 10.97
C ILE A 307 -7.46 4.02 10.37
N ILE A 308 -7.64 4.27 9.06
CA ILE A 308 -7.05 5.44 8.41
C ILE A 308 -7.62 6.72 9.03
N GLU A 309 -8.93 6.78 9.31
CA GLU A 309 -9.56 7.90 10.01
C GLU A 309 -8.92 8.14 11.38
N SER A 310 -8.74 7.11 12.22
CA SER A 310 -8.08 7.27 13.52
C SER A 310 -6.67 7.86 13.38
N ILE A 311 -5.90 7.41 12.39
CA ILE A 311 -4.56 7.96 12.10
C ILE A 311 -4.66 9.42 11.64
N LEU A 312 -5.63 9.77 10.79
CA LEU A 312 -5.82 11.14 10.27
C LEU A 312 -6.36 12.11 11.32
N VAL A 313 -7.13 11.65 12.31
CA VAL A 313 -7.59 12.48 13.43
C VAL A 313 -6.51 12.58 14.51
N GLY A 314 -5.57 11.63 14.53
CA GLY A 314 -4.57 11.49 15.57
C GLY A 314 -5.08 10.76 16.81
N GLU A 315 -6.29 10.20 16.79
CA GLU A 315 -6.86 9.50 17.95
C GLU A 315 -6.08 8.22 18.30
N ASP A 316 -6.09 7.90 19.59
CA ASP A 316 -5.42 6.74 20.14
C ASP A 316 -6.14 5.44 19.72
N THR A 317 -5.52 4.67 18.82
CA THR A 317 -5.99 3.33 18.44
C THR A 317 -5.70 2.25 19.49
N SER A 318 -5.00 2.57 20.59
CA SER A 318 -4.58 1.61 21.62
C SER A 318 -5.64 1.33 22.69
N GLN A 319 -6.77 2.05 22.70
CA GLN A 319 -7.84 1.86 23.70
C GLN A 319 -8.70 0.59 23.49
N THR A 320 -8.43 -0.22 22.46
CA THR A 320 -9.00 -1.56 22.33
C THR A 320 -7.90 -2.62 22.40
N GLU A 321 -7.67 -3.07 23.63
CA GLU A 321 -7.08 -4.36 24.06
C GLU A 321 -5.59 -4.63 23.77
N THR A 322 -4.82 -4.64 24.87
CA THR A 322 -3.53 -5.32 25.14
C THR A 322 -2.43 -5.28 24.07
N GLU A 323 -1.31 -4.64 24.46
CA GLU A 323 0.00 -4.38 23.82
C GLU A 323 0.69 -5.46 22.95
N TYR A 324 0.07 -6.60 22.62
CA TYR A 324 0.73 -7.65 21.83
C TYR A 324 -0.11 -8.28 20.72
N ASN A 325 -1.38 -7.90 20.53
CA ASN A 325 -2.21 -8.46 19.46
C ASN A 325 -2.75 -7.35 18.55
N LEU A 326 -2.18 -7.26 17.34
CA LEU A 326 -2.81 -6.52 16.25
C LEU A 326 -4.21 -7.12 16.02
N ASN A 327 -5.23 -6.27 15.94
CA ASN A 327 -6.54 -6.75 15.52
C ASN A 327 -6.51 -7.14 14.02
N GLU A 328 -7.45 -7.97 13.60
CA GLU A 328 -7.53 -8.49 12.21
C GLU A 328 -7.54 -7.36 11.16
N ASP A 329 -8.20 -6.24 11.47
CA ASP A 329 -8.27 -5.08 10.57
C ASP A 329 -6.90 -4.38 10.47
N GLN A 330 -6.17 -4.21 11.57
CA GLN A 330 -4.83 -3.60 11.58
C GLN A 330 -3.83 -4.45 10.78
N GLN A 331 -3.83 -5.77 11.00
CA GLN A 331 -3.00 -6.68 10.22
C GLN A 331 -3.36 -6.62 8.73
N TYR A 332 -4.66 -6.53 8.40
CA TYR A 332 -5.12 -6.36 7.02
C TYR A 332 -4.53 -5.11 6.36
N LEU A 333 -4.49 -3.95 7.02
CA LEU A 333 -3.90 -2.74 6.42
C LEU A 333 -2.37 -2.83 6.30
N ILE A 334 -1.70 -3.52 7.22
CA ILE A 334 -0.26 -3.80 7.14
C ILE A 334 0.02 -4.69 5.92
N ASP A 335 -0.80 -5.73 5.72
CA ASP A 335 -0.66 -6.66 4.58
C ASP A 335 -0.98 -5.98 3.25
N LEU A 336 -1.92 -5.02 3.23
CA LEU A 336 -2.14 -4.15 2.08
C LEU A 336 -0.99 -3.16 1.83
N GLY A 337 -0.07 -2.97 2.78
CA GLY A 337 1.02 -2.01 2.70
C GLY A 337 0.57 -0.55 2.86
N LEU A 338 -0.60 -0.31 3.47
CA LEU A 338 -1.13 1.04 3.69
C LEU A 338 -0.59 1.68 4.96
N VAL A 339 -0.38 0.84 5.98
CA VAL A 339 0.15 1.25 7.28
C VAL A 339 1.31 0.35 7.69
N ARG A 340 2.08 0.80 8.66
CA ARG A 340 3.12 0.02 9.33
C ARG A 340 3.13 0.31 10.82
N LEU A 341 3.76 -0.58 11.57
CA LEU A 341 4.12 -0.30 12.95
C LEU A 341 5.29 0.70 12.98
N GLY A 342 5.02 1.88 13.51
CA GLY A 342 6.01 2.90 13.86
C GLY A 342 6.43 2.80 15.33
N THR A 343 7.24 3.75 15.78
CA THR A 343 7.75 3.81 17.16
C THR A 343 6.64 3.99 18.20
N TYR A 344 5.56 4.68 17.85
CA TYR A 344 4.49 5.07 18.77
C TYR A 344 3.13 4.43 18.45
N GLY A 345 3.08 3.48 17.51
CA GLY A 345 1.84 2.86 17.06
C GLY A 345 1.76 2.75 15.55
N LEU A 346 0.55 2.59 15.02
CA LEU A 346 0.30 2.49 13.58
C LEU A 346 0.48 3.83 12.88
N GLU A 347 1.23 3.85 11.78
CA GLU A 347 1.36 5.04 10.93
C GLU A 347 1.21 4.67 9.46
N ILE A 348 0.89 5.64 8.61
CA ILE A 348 0.86 5.45 7.16
C ILE A 348 2.23 4.95 6.67
N ALA A 349 2.22 3.93 5.80
CA ALA A 349 3.38 3.11 5.48
C ALA A 349 4.63 3.91 5.07
N ASN A 350 4.45 4.97 4.28
CA ASN A 350 5.54 5.80 3.78
C ASN A 350 5.10 7.26 3.58
N PRO A 351 6.04 8.23 3.57
CA PRO A 351 5.73 9.64 3.33
C PRO A 351 4.97 9.96 2.04
N ILE A 352 5.21 9.24 0.94
CA ILE A 352 4.45 9.46 -0.30
C ILE A 352 2.95 9.13 -0.09
N TYR A 353 2.63 8.03 0.59
CA TYR A 353 1.25 7.69 0.93
C TYR A 353 0.60 8.67 1.92
N ARG A 354 1.39 9.30 2.82
CA ARG A 354 0.89 10.37 3.71
C ARG A 354 0.35 11.57 2.93
N GLU A 355 0.92 11.83 1.76
CA GLU A 355 0.46 12.88 0.85
C GLU A 355 -0.71 12.44 -0.02
N ILE A 356 -0.65 11.22 -0.55
CA ILE A 356 -1.65 10.71 -1.51
C ILE A 356 -2.99 10.43 -0.82
N ILE A 357 -3.01 9.77 0.34
CA ILE A 357 -4.26 9.34 0.99
C ILE A 357 -5.21 10.53 1.24
N PRO A 358 -4.80 11.63 1.88
CA PRO A 358 -5.67 12.79 2.05
C PRO A 358 -6.10 13.43 0.73
N ARG A 359 -5.21 13.45 -0.29
CA ARG A 359 -5.53 14.00 -1.62
C ARG A 359 -6.60 13.16 -2.32
N GLU A 360 -6.52 11.83 -2.26
CA GLU A 360 -7.53 10.94 -2.81
C GLU A 360 -8.88 11.10 -2.08
N LEU A 361 -8.86 11.15 -0.75
CA LEU A 361 -10.07 11.34 0.07
C LEU A 361 -10.75 12.71 -0.11
N THR A 362 -10.06 13.68 -0.73
CA THR A 362 -10.53 15.06 -0.92
C THR A 362 -10.59 15.50 -2.38
N ALA A 363 -10.23 14.63 -3.33
CA ALA A 363 -10.11 14.96 -4.74
C ALA A 363 -11.36 15.67 -5.31
N TYR A 364 -12.55 15.15 -5.00
CA TYR A 364 -13.81 15.74 -5.43
C TYR A 364 -14.02 17.15 -4.84
N GLN A 365 -13.71 17.34 -3.56
CA GLN A 365 -13.87 18.64 -2.90
C GLN A 365 -12.90 19.67 -3.47
N GLN A 366 -11.64 19.30 -3.70
CA GLN A 366 -10.63 20.21 -4.27
C GLN A 366 -11.08 20.80 -5.62
N ASN A 367 -11.70 19.98 -6.47
CA ASN A 367 -12.20 20.42 -7.77
C ASN A 367 -13.40 21.38 -7.65
N MET A 368 -14.21 21.23 -6.60
CA MET A 368 -15.41 22.06 -6.36
C MET A 368 -15.11 23.39 -5.69
N LEU A 369 -13.93 23.57 -5.08
CA LEU A 369 -13.63 24.76 -4.27
C LEU A 369 -13.53 26.06 -5.08
N GLY A 370 -13.32 26.03 -6.41
CA GLY A 370 -13.35 27.24 -7.25
C GLY A 370 -12.35 28.36 -6.88
N ILE A 371 -11.32 28.04 -6.09
CA ILE A 371 -10.36 29.00 -5.55
C ILE A 371 -9.23 29.26 -6.55
N ASN A 372 -8.87 30.54 -6.74
CA ASN A 372 -7.61 30.92 -7.36
C ASN A 372 -6.53 31.17 -6.28
N PRO A 373 -5.41 30.41 -6.26
CA PRO A 373 -4.33 30.58 -5.29
C PRO A 373 -3.73 31.99 -5.26
N GLN A 374 -3.68 32.67 -6.41
CA GLN A 374 -3.09 34.00 -6.55
C GLN A 374 -3.81 35.06 -5.70
N TRP A 375 -5.06 34.82 -5.29
CA TRP A 375 -5.77 35.72 -4.40
C TRP A 375 -5.17 35.82 -3.00
N TYR A 376 -4.36 34.84 -2.59
CA TYR A 376 -3.75 34.77 -1.25
C TYR A 376 -2.25 35.05 -1.26
N VAL A 377 -1.68 35.40 -2.40
CA VAL A 377 -0.27 35.76 -2.52
C VAL A 377 -0.14 37.28 -2.49
N LYS A 378 0.69 37.80 -1.59
CA LYS A 378 1.00 39.23 -1.50
C LYS A 378 1.82 39.67 -2.72
N PRO A 379 1.87 40.97 -3.07
CA PRO A 379 2.75 41.47 -4.13
C PRO A 379 4.24 41.10 -3.95
N SER A 380 4.66 40.80 -2.72
CA SER A 380 6.01 40.31 -2.42
C SER A 380 6.25 38.83 -2.78
N GLY A 381 5.25 38.12 -3.31
CA GLY A 381 5.32 36.67 -3.57
C GLY A 381 5.12 35.79 -2.33
N ARG A 382 4.88 36.39 -1.16
CA ARG A 382 4.70 35.68 0.12
C ARG A 382 3.24 35.40 0.42
N LEU A 383 2.97 34.37 1.23
CA LEU A 383 1.61 33.95 1.54
C LEU A 383 0.93 34.91 2.53
N ASP A 384 -0.32 35.26 2.27
CA ASP A 384 -1.16 35.99 3.20
C ASP A 384 -1.96 35.02 4.08
N ILE A 385 -1.30 34.47 5.11
CA ILE A 385 -1.91 33.41 5.94
C ILE A 385 -3.17 33.88 6.67
N ASP A 386 -3.21 35.15 7.10
CA ASP A 386 -4.39 35.72 7.76
C ASP A 386 -5.58 35.76 6.79
N LYS A 387 -5.34 36.15 5.53
CA LYS A 387 -6.37 36.13 4.47
C LYS A 387 -6.81 34.71 4.13
N VAL A 388 -5.88 33.75 4.10
CA VAL A 388 -6.17 32.31 3.89
C VAL A 388 -7.12 31.80 4.98
N LEU A 389 -6.83 32.07 6.24
CA LEU A 389 -7.61 31.59 7.38
C LEU A 389 -8.96 32.30 7.47
N ALA A 390 -9.01 33.61 7.23
CA ALA A 390 -10.26 34.36 7.18
C ALA A 390 -11.19 33.86 6.07
N ALA A 391 -10.65 33.57 4.88
CA ALA A 391 -11.42 32.99 3.79
C ALA A 391 -11.88 31.57 4.09
N TYR A 392 -11.05 30.75 4.75
CA TYR A 392 -11.45 29.42 5.20
C TYR A 392 -12.61 29.47 6.19
N ILE A 393 -12.54 30.35 7.20
CA ILE A 393 -13.63 30.53 8.17
C ILE A 393 -14.95 30.87 7.44
N LYS A 394 -14.90 31.80 6.48
CA LYS A 394 -16.08 32.16 5.69
C LYS A 394 -16.62 30.98 4.87
N PHE A 395 -15.72 30.27 4.18
CA PHE A 395 -16.08 29.09 3.40
C PHE A 395 -16.70 28.01 4.29
N TYR A 396 -16.08 27.72 5.43
CA TYR A 396 -16.55 26.74 6.40
C TYR A 396 -17.96 27.09 6.91
N LYS A 397 -18.25 28.37 7.20
CA LYS A 397 -19.61 28.82 7.57
C LYS A 397 -20.66 28.57 6.48
N GLN A 398 -20.27 28.70 5.21
CA GLN A 398 -21.19 28.54 4.07
C GLN A 398 -21.40 27.07 3.67
N HIS A 399 -20.47 26.19 4.03
CA HIS A 399 -20.37 24.86 3.44
C HIS A 399 -20.13 23.72 4.45
N ASN A 400 -20.33 23.94 5.76
CA ASN A 400 -20.10 22.88 6.76
C ASN A 400 -20.96 21.62 6.53
N GLU A 401 -22.10 21.73 5.85
CA GLU A 401 -22.94 20.59 5.48
C GLU A 401 -22.24 19.60 4.55
N LEU A 402 -21.24 20.06 3.78
CA LEU A 402 -20.39 19.19 2.95
C LEU A 402 -19.52 18.25 3.79
N VAL A 403 -19.32 18.59 5.07
CA VAL A 403 -18.57 17.79 6.06
C VAL A 403 -19.48 16.76 6.71
N THR A 404 -20.68 17.18 7.14
CA THR A 404 -21.59 16.35 7.94
C THR A 404 -22.36 15.29 7.14
N LYS A 405 -22.41 15.38 5.80
CA LYS A 405 -23.10 14.41 4.92
C LYS A 405 -22.25 13.21 4.49
N ARG A 406 -20.98 13.12 4.91
CA ARG A 406 -20.09 12.00 4.54
C ARG A 406 -20.53 10.70 5.24
N LYS A 407 -20.46 9.57 4.52
CA LYS A 407 -20.70 8.23 5.09
C LYS A 407 -19.43 7.55 5.62
N THR A 408 -18.26 7.97 5.14
CA THR A 408 -16.93 7.48 5.54
C THR A 408 -16.06 8.67 5.91
N TYR A 409 -15.13 8.47 6.83
CA TYR A 409 -14.24 9.53 7.34
C TYR A 409 -15.01 10.71 7.96
N THR A 410 -16.02 10.44 8.80
CA THR A 410 -16.87 11.47 9.42
C THR A 410 -16.14 12.31 10.47
N GLU A 411 -15.34 11.71 11.33
CA GLU A 411 -14.54 12.41 12.34
C GLU A 411 -13.35 13.13 11.68
N ALA A 412 -12.73 12.51 10.67
CA ALA A 412 -11.66 13.14 9.88
C ALA A 412 -12.18 14.18 8.88
N ALA A 413 -13.49 14.32 8.66
CA ALA A 413 -14.05 15.14 7.59
C ALA A 413 -13.62 16.61 7.71
N HIS A 414 -13.57 17.15 8.93
CA HIS A 414 -13.13 18.52 9.19
C HIS A 414 -11.64 18.72 8.88
N HIS A 415 -10.80 17.78 9.31
CA HIS A 415 -9.35 17.80 9.02
C HIS A 415 -9.10 17.68 7.52
N LEU A 416 -9.80 16.76 6.85
CA LEU A 416 -9.72 16.54 5.41
C LEU A 416 -10.15 17.78 4.62
N LEU A 417 -11.24 18.45 5.02
CA LEU A 417 -11.69 19.68 4.36
C LEU A 417 -10.65 20.81 4.51
N PHE A 418 -10.07 20.98 5.70
CA PHE A 418 -9.03 21.99 5.90
C PHE A 418 -7.77 21.67 5.11
N MET A 419 -7.33 20.41 5.09
CA MET A 419 -6.20 19.98 4.26
C MET A 419 -6.47 20.20 2.77
N ALA A 420 -7.68 19.95 2.28
CA ALA A 420 -8.08 20.22 0.90
C ALA A 420 -8.03 21.71 0.56
N TRP A 421 -8.51 22.56 1.48
CA TRP A 421 -8.46 24.01 1.35
C TRP A 421 -7.01 24.52 1.24
N LEU A 422 -6.15 24.09 2.17
CA LEU A 422 -4.74 24.46 2.15
C LEU A 422 -4.04 23.93 0.89
N GLN A 423 -4.32 22.68 0.49
CA GLN A 423 -3.74 22.06 -0.70
C GLN A 423 -4.03 22.90 -1.95
N ARG A 424 -5.26 23.38 -2.09
CA ARG A 424 -5.65 24.20 -3.24
C ARG A 424 -4.84 25.49 -3.32
N ILE A 425 -4.48 26.07 -2.19
CA ILE A 425 -3.71 27.32 -2.08
C ILE A 425 -2.23 27.07 -2.37
N VAL A 426 -1.63 26.02 -1.80
CA VAL A 426 -0.21 25.73 -2.02
C VAL A 426 0.08 25.26 -3.45
N ASN A 427 -0.90 24.71 -4.17
CA ASN A 427 -0.75 24.42 -5.61
C ASN A 427 -0.38 25.67 -6.44
N GLY A 428 -0.46 26.88 -5.87
CA GLY A 428 0.04 28.14 -6.46
C GLY A 428 1.53 28.44 -6.26
N GLY A 429 2.32 27.56 -5.63
CA GLY A 429 3.79 27.74 -5.47
C GLY A 429 4.40 27.33 -4.13
N GLY A 430 3.72 26.52 -3.31
CA GLY A 430 4.20 26.02 -2.03
C GLY A 430 3.97 24.52 -1.83
N ARG A 431 4.29 24.01 -0.64
CA ARG A 431 4.13 22.61 -0.24
C ARG A 431 3.53 22.49 1.16
N ILE A 432 2.89 21.36 1.45
CA ILE A 432 2.39 21.02 2.78
C ILE A 432 3.13 19.77 3.23
N ASN A 433 3.82 19.85 4.36
CA ASN A 433 4.35 18.69 5.05
C ASN A 433 3.33 18.23 6.10
N ARG A 434 3.09 16.93 6.18
CA ARG A 434 2.13 16.32 7.11
C ARG A 434 2.83 15.33 8.02
N GLU A 435 2.63 15.49 9.32
CA GLU A 435 3.09 14.54 10.32
C GLU A 435 1.90 13.98 11.11
N TYR A 436 1.72 12.66 10.97
CA TYR A 436 0.72 11.89 11.71
C TYR A 436 1.44 11.14 12.82
N ALA A 437 1.05 11.37 14.06
CA ALA A 437 1.48 10.55 15.18
C ALA A 437 0.25 9.91 15.83
N ALA A 438 -0.29 8.87 15.19
CA ALA A 438 -1.36 8.07 15.77
C ALA A 438 -0.88 7.47 17.10
N GLY A 439 -1.75 7.47 18.11
CA GLY A 439 -1.38 7.11 19.48
C GLY A 439 -0.82 8.27 20.33
N LEU A 440 -0.39 9.38 19.71
CA LEU A 440 0.03 10.60 20.43
C LEU A 440 -0.97 11.76 20.31
N GLY A 441 -2.13 11.56 19.69
CA GLY A 441 -3.14 12.62 19.60
C GLY A 441 -2.85 13.67 18.53
N ARG A 442 -1.76 13.58 17.77
CA ARG A 442 -1.13 14.74 17.11
C ARG A 442 -1.24 14.69 15.59
N LEU A 443 -1.77 15.77 15.01
CA LEU A 443 -1.75 16.04 13.57
C LEU A 443 -1.10 17.41 13.33
N ASP A 444 0.18 17.37 12.96
CA ASP A 444 0.89 18.57 12.59
C ASP A 444 0.86 18.77 11.07
N LEU A 445 0.60 20.01 10.66
CA LEU A 445 0.79 20.45 9.28
C LEU A 445 1.80 21.60 9.25
N CYS A 446 2.73 21.58 8.30
CA CYS A 446 3.58 22.73 8.03
C CYS A 446 3.44 23.12 6.56
N ILE A 447 2.94 24.32 6.32
CA ILE A 447 2.93 24.93 4.99
C ILE A 447 4.28 25.59 4.80
N GLU A 448 4.96 25.24 3.71
CA GLU A 448 6.11 26.01 3.23
C GLU A 448 5.72 26.73 1.95
N PHE A 449 5.87 28.05 1.93
CA PHE A 449 5.52 28.87 0.78
C PHE A 449 6.55 29.98 0.64
N ALA A 450 7.21 30.05 -0.52
CA ALA A 450 8.41 30.87 -0.70
C ALA A 450 9.45 30.56 0.41
N ASP A 451 9.81 31.56 1.22
CA ASP A 451 10.76 31.48 2.33
C ASP A 451 10.08 31.41 3.71
N GLU A 452 8.75 31.27 3.76
CA GLU A 452 7.98 31.24 5.00
C GLU A 452 7.45 29.85 5.34
N GLN A 453 7.36 29.57 6.64
CA GLN A 453 6.79 28.34 7.18
C GLN A 453 5.65 28.66 8.15
N PHE A 454 4.54 27.93 8.02
CA PHE A 454 3.35 28.11 8.84
C PHE A 454 2.95 26.77 9.45
N ALA A 455 3.08 26.65 10.78
CA ALA A 455 2.79 25.42 11.52
C ALA A 455 1.37 25.41 12.09
N PHE A 456 0.65 24.32 11.87
CA PHE A 456 -0.70 24.08 12.35
C PHE A 456 -0.77 22.80 13.18
N GLU A 457 -1.53 22.85 14.25
CA GLU A 457 -2.03 21.66 14.97
C GLU A 457 -3.55 21.60 14.79
N LEU A 458 -4.08 20.42 14.46
CA LEU A 458 -5.53 20.23 14.28
C LEU A 458 -6.09 19.32 15.37
N LYS A 459 -7.21 19.73 15.99
CA LYS A 459 -7.90 18.95 17.02
C LYS A 459 -9.39 18.91 16.79
N LEU A 460 -10.00 17.77 17.12
CA LEU A 460 -11.44 17.71 17.37
C LEU A 460 -11.73 18.17 18.80
N ASN A 461 -12.82 18.93 18.96
CA ASN A 461 -13.21 19.50 20.24
C ASN A 461 -13.54 18.41 21.25
N HIS A 462 -12.85 18.45 22.39
CA HIS A 462 -13.08 17.66 23.59
C HIS A 462 -12.49 18.46 24.77
N LYS A 463 -12.67 17.97 25.99
CA LYS A 463 -12.39 18.75 27.21
C LYS A 463 -10.93 19.20 27.33
N GLU A 464 -9.96 18.38 26.91
CA GLU A 464 -8.53 18.64 27.00
C GLU A 464 -7.90 19.17 25.68
N ALA A 465 -8.69 19.30 24.60
CA ALA A 465 -8.21 19.64 23.26
C ALA A 465 -7.34 20.91 23.20
N LEU A 466 -7.75 21.94 23.94
CA LEU A 466 -7.05 23.24 23.97
C LEU A 466 -5.71 23.15 24.71
N SER A 467 -5.65 22.46 25.85
CA SER A 467 -4.41 22.32 26.61
C SER A 467 -3.42 21.43 25.86
N GLU A 468 -3.86 20.28 25.38
CA GLU A 468 -3.01 19.33 24.65
C GLU A 468 -2.52 19.91 23.33
N GLY A 469 -3.41 20.52 22.54
CA GLY A 469 -3.05 21.12 21.26
C GLY A 469 -2.02 22.23 21.39
N LYS A 470 -2.09 23.04 22.46
CA LYS A 470 -1.08 24.07 22.72
C LYS A 470 0.29 23.46 23.03
N GLU A 471 0.35 22.49 23.93
CA GLU A 471 1.61 21.83 24.31
C GLU A 471 2.26 21.13 23.11
N GLN A 472 1.47 20.41 22.32
CA GLN A 472 1.94 19.73 21.11
C GLN A 472 2.46 20.72 20.06
N LEU A 473 1.73 21.82 19.83
CA LEU A 473 2.17 22.85 18.90
C LEU A 473 3.45 23.55 19.37
N VAL A 474 3.65 23.82 20.67
CA VAL A 474 4.93 24.35 21.19
C VAL A 474 6.08 23.41 20.84
N ASN A 475 5.91 22.12 21.09
CA ASN A 475 6.93 21.12 20.76
C ASN A 475 7.22 21.09 19.25
N TYR A 476 6.19 21.24 18.41
CA TYR A 476 6.38 21.30 16.97
C TYR A 476 7.16 22.53 16.52
N LEU A 477 6.76 23.71 17.02
CA LEU A 477 7.39 24.99 16.73
C LEU A 477 8.86 24.99 17.15
N ASN A 478 9.20 24.38 18.29
CA ASN A 478 10.59 24.23 18.73
C ASN A 478 11.42 23.39 17.75
N ARG A 479 10.87 22.29 17.23
CA ARG A 479 11.54 21.45 16.22
C ARG A 479 11.76 22.20 14.90
N LEU A 480 10.82 23.05 14.51
CA LEU A 480 10.92 23.88 13.30
C LEU A 480 11.67 25.20 13.51
N SER A 481 12.05 25.54 14.74
CA SER A 481 12.61 26.85 15.11
C SER A 481 11.71 28.03 14.72
N LEU A 482 10.39 27.88 14.89
CA LEU A 482 9.39 28.91 14.62
C LEU A 482 8.87 29.54 15.92
N ASP A 483 8.43 30.79 15.87
CA ASP A 483 7.93 31.53 17.04
C ASP A 483 6.41 31.63 17.12
N GLN A 484 5.72 31.29 16.03
CA GLN A 484 4.26 31.38 15.92
C GLN A 484 3.69 30.15 15.22
N GLY A 485 2.53 29.69 15.69
CA GLY A 485 1.72 28.67 15.03
C GLY A 485 0.23 28.83 15.29
N TRP A 486 -0.57 28.02 14.62
CA TRP A 486 -2.03 28.06 14.69
C TRP A 486 -2.59 26.73 15.21
N LEU A 487 -3.47 26.79 16.20
CA LEU A 487 -4.21 25.64 16.69
C LEU A 487 -5.66 25.75 16.19
N VAL A 488 -6.12 24.78 15.39
CA VAL A 488 -7.49 24.77 14.87
C VAL A 488 -8.29 23.69 15.58
N ILE A 489 -9.36 24.09 16.27
CA ILE A 489 -10.22 23.20 17.04
C ILE A 489 -11.59 23.10 16.35
N PHE A 490 -11.91 21.93 15.83
CA PHE A 490 -13.16 21.66 15.10
C PHE A 490 -14.24 21.07 16.01
N SER A 491 -15.48 21.52 15.89
CA SER A 491 -16.63 20.92 16.55
C SER A 491 -16.87 19.48 16.05
N ARG A 492 -17.10 18.54 16.98
CA ARG A 492 -17.56 17.18 16.66
C ARG A 492 -19.06 17.12 16.36
N LYS A 493 -19.81 18.14 16.76
CA LYS A 493 -21.28 18.19 16.63
C LYS A 493 -21.68 19.19 15.56
N GLU A 494 -22.90 19.04 15.08
CA GLU A 494 -23.55 20.03 14.25
C GLU A 494 -23.42 21.42 14.90
N VAL A 495 -23.00 22.39 14.10
CA VAL A 495 -22.78 23.76 14.56
C VAL A 495 -24.14 24.40 14.80
N THR A 496 -24.44 24.69 16.06
CA THR A 496 -25.66 25.41 16.46
C THR A 496 -25.39 26.88 16.79
N ASP A 497 -24.16 27.21 17.19
CA ASP A 497 -23.70 28.58 17.48
C ASP A 497 -22.73 29.05 16.38
N TRP A 498 -23.27 29.76 15.39
CA TRP A 498 -22.50 30.30 14.27
C TRP A 498 -21.66 31.53 14.63
N GLU A 499 -21.90 32.16 15.78
CA GLU A 499 -21.08 33.27 16.28
C GLU A 499 -19.78 32.74 16.92
N ALA A 500 -19.82 31.53 17.50
CA ALA A 500 -18.63 30.85 18.02
C ALA A 500 -17.69 30.36 16.90
N VAL A 501 -18.21 30.05 15.71
CA VAL A 501 -17.38 29.63 14.56
C VAL A 501 -16.52 30.79 14.06
N GLY A 502 -15.22 30.53 13.92
CA GLY A 502 -14.22 31.51 13.53
C GLY A 502 -13.77 32.42 14.66
N LYS A 503 -14.19 32.16 15.92
CA LYS A 503 -13.61 32.85 17.08
C LYS A 503 -12.11 32.61 17.09
N GLN A 504 -11.34 33.66 17.41
CA GLN A 504 -9.89 33.59 17.48
C GLN A 504 -9.40 34.09 18.83
N LYS A 505 -8.33 33.48 19.35
CA LYS A 505 -7.66 33.98 20.56
C LYS A 505 -6.18 33.60 20.54
N THR A 506 -5.34 34.58 20.86
CA THR A 506 -3.90 34.38 20.97
C THR A 506 -3.51 34.01 22.40
N TYR A 507 -2.61 33.04 22.52
CA TYR A 507 -1.98 32.62 23.76
C TYR A 507 -0.46 32.73 23.64
N SER A 508 0.20 32.91 24.78
CA SER A 508 1.65 32.77 24.91
C SER A 508 1.93 31.54 25.77
N GLU A 509 2.53 30.50 25.19
CA GLU A 509 2.80 29.22 25.84
C GLU A 509 4.22 28.80 25.50
N GLY A 510 5.05 28.43 26.49
CA GLY A 510 6.44 28.02 26.24
C GLY A 510 7.30 29.07 25.50
N GLY A 511 6.96 30.36 25.59
CA GLY A 511 7.64 31.44 24.85
C GLY A 511 7.25 31.56 23.38
N LYS A 512 6.24 30.80 22.93
CA LYS A 512 5.71 30.80 21.56
C LYS A 512 4.34 31.45 21.49
N ARG A 513 4.03 32.10 20.37
CA ARG A 513 2.72 32.66 20.07
C ARG A 513 1.82 31.58 19.45
N ILE A 514 0.66 31.34 20.05
CA ILE A 514 -0.32 30.36 19.54
C ILE A 514 -1.62 31.08 19.25
N ASP A 515 -2.00 31.13 17.97
CA ASP A 515 -3.29 31.66 17.55
C ASP A 515 -4.29 30.51 17.42
N VAL A 516 -5.29 30.49 18.32
CA VAL A 516 -6.31 29.43 18.36
C VAL A 516 -7.54 29.86 17.57
N ILE A 517 -8.05 28.98 16.71
CA ILE A 517 -9.27 29.18 15.91
C ILE A 517 -10.26 28.06 16.23
N TRP A 518 -11.48 28.42 16.61
CA TRP A 518 -12.57 27.46 16.81
C TRP A 518 -13.46 27.41 15.57
N LEU A 519 -13.73 26.21 15.05
CA LEU A 519 -14.51 25.98 13.82
C LEU A 519 -15.66 25.00 14.03
#